data_AF-A0A3A0AEE4-F1
#
_entry.id   AF-A0A3A0AEE4-F1
#
_cell.length_a   1.000
_cell.length_b   1.000
_cell.length_c   1.000
_cell.angle_alpha   90.00
_cell.angle_beta   90.00
_cell.angle_gamma   90.00
#
_symmetry.space_group_name_H-M   'P 1'
#
loop_
_entity.id
_entity.type
_entity.pdbx_description
1 polymer ?
#
loop_
_entity_poly.entity_id
_entity_poly.type
_entity_poly.pdbx_seq_one_letter_code
_entity_poly.pdbx_strand_id
1 'polypeptide(L)'
;MKSLTTCMAISLTKAPPYLRRWRRSPLRKHPCPWGAAESVPAELDTIADLPRLSDALADWGYDDEAIGAIMGENWLRLLRRATRANWGQVSA
;
A
#
# COMPACT_ATOMS: atom_id res chain seq x y z
N MET A 1 26.47 25.29 -17.64
CA MET A 1 27.64 24.46 -17.28
C MET A 1 27.72 24.39 -15.75
N LYS A 2 27.95 23.19 -15.19
CA LYS A 2 27.61 22.65 -13.83
C LYS A 2 26.18 22.09 -13.72
N SER A 3 25.86 20.85 -13.33
CA SER A 3 26.45 19.51 -13.44
C SER A 3 25.29 18.54 -13.10
N LEU A 4 24.76 17.79 -14.08
CA LEU A 4 23.71 16.77 -13.87
C LEU A 4 24.29 15.40 -13.49
N THR A 5 25.57 15.33 -13.14
CA THR A 5 26.30 14.06 -13.07
C THR A 5 26.26 13.39 -11.69
N THR A 6 25.78 14.05 -10.65
CA THR A 6 25.86 13.51 -9.27
C THR A 6 24.68 12.62 -8.85
N CYS A 7 23.50 12.69 -9.49
CA CYS A 7 22.37 11.82 -9.13
C CYS A 7 22.43 10.40 -9.75
N MET A 8 23.27 10.16 -10.76
CA MET A 8 23.37 8.83 -11.39
C MET A 8 24.32 7.85 -10.66
N ALA A 9 25.20 8.33 -9.78
CA ALA A 9 26.28 7.48 -9.24
C ALA A 9 25.85 6.57 -8.07
N ILE A 10 24.78 6.88 -7.34
CA ILE A 10 24.37 6.09 -6.15
C ILE A 10 23.44 4.90 -6.51
N SER A 11 22.86 4.86 -7.71
CA SER A 11 21.82 3.86 -8.06
C SER A 11 22.30 2.63 -8.84
N LEU A 12 23.59 2.49 -9.15
CA LEU A 12 24.06 1.48 -10.11
C LEU A 12 24.64 0.18 -9.51
N THR A 13 24.80 0.03 -8.20
CA THR A 13 25.49 -1.15 -7.63
C THR A 13 24.67 -2.06 -6.71
N LYS A 14 23.40 -1.74 -6.37
CA LYS A 14 22.60 -2.56 -5.44
C LYS A 14 21.17 -2.88 -5.89
N ALA A 15 20.93 -3.06 -7.19
CA ALA A 15 19.63 -3.58 -7.64
C ALA A 15 19.60 -5.12 -7.47
N PRO A 16 18.76 -5.69 -6.57
CA PRO A 16 18.63 -7.14 -6.42
C PRO A 16 18.11 -7.84 -7.69
N PRO A 17 18.38 -9.15 -7.85
CA PRO A 17 18.15 -9.88 -9.10
C PRO A 17 16.71 -9.80 -9.64
N TYR A 18 15.70 -9.65 -8.77
CA TYR A 18 14.30 -9.54 -9.16
C TYR A 18 13.98 -8.24 -9.95
N LEU A 19 14.83 -7.22 -9.85
CA LEU A 19 14.69 -5.97 -10.61
C LEU A 19 15.28 -6.04 -12.04
N ARG A 20 16.00 -7.10 -12.40
CA ARG A 20 16.54 -7.25 -13.77
C ARG A 20 15.46 -7.49 -14.82
N ARG A 21 14.34 -8.10 -14.43
CA ARG A 21 13.19 -8.40 -15.32
C ARG A 21 12.47 -7.13 -15.80
N TRP A 22 12.52 -6.06 -15.01
CA TRP A 22 11.81 -4.81 -15.27
C TRP A 22 12.50 -3.90 -16.31
N ARG A 23 13.74 -4.21 -16.70
CA ARG A 23 14.55 -3.37 -17.61
C ARG A 23 14.12 -3.40 -19.08
N ARG A 24 13.21 -4.30 -19.48
CA ARG A 24 12.80 -4.51 -20.88
C ARG A 24 11.30 -4.36 -21.15
N SER A 25 10.52 -3.77 -20.24
CA SER A 25 9.08 -3.57 -20.46
C SER A 25 8.83 -2.36 -21.36
N PRO A 26 8.04 -2.49 -22.45
CA PRO A 26 7.71 -1.38 -23.35
C PRO A 26 6.65 -0.42 -22.76
N LEU A 27 6.05 -0.73 -21.60
CA LEU A 27 5.03 0.09 -20.92
C LEU A 27 5.69 1.18 -20.06
N ARG A 28 6.33 2.12 -20.73
CA ARG A 28 7.14 3.19 -20.14
C ARG A 28 6.29 4.43 -19.78
N LYS A 29 5.34 4.26 -18.85
CA LYS A 29 4.71 5.29 -17.99
C LYS A 29 4.28 4.48 -16.74
N HIS A 30 4.90 4.55 -15.57
CA HIS A 30 4.84 5.63 -14.57
C HIS A 30 6.01 5.48 -13.57
N PRO A 31 6.50 6.55 -12.91
CA PRO A 31 7.53 6.44 -11.89
C PRO A 31 6.88 6.24 -10.51
N CYS A 32 6.64 4.98 -10.12
CA CYS A 32 6.52 4.58 -8.72
C CYS A 32 6.70 3.06 -8.60
N PRO A 33 7.71 2.54 -7.87
CA PRO A 33 8.01 1.11 -7.83
C PRO A 33 6.98 0.25 -7.07
N TRP A 34 5.96 0.86 -6.45
CA TRP A 34 4.94 0.15 -5.65
C TRP A 34 3.48 0.46 -6.02
N GLY A 35 3.23 1.04 -7.20
CA GLY A 35 1.93 0.94 -7.90
C GLY A 35 0.66 1.33 -7.13
N ALA A 36 0.70 2.18 -6.10
CA ALA A 36 -0.50 2.48 -5.33
C ALA A 36 -1.43 3.52 -5.98
N ALA A 37 -0.92 4.38 -6.86
CA ALA A 37 -1.68 5.53 -7.36
C ALA A 37 -2.64 5.21 -8.51
N GLU A 38 -2.53 4.05 -9.17
CA GLU A 38 -3.31 3.76 -10.38
C GLU A 38 -4.69 3.15 -10.11
N SER A 39 -5.02 2.81 -8.86
CA SER A 39 -6.29 2.12 -8.52
C SER A 39 -7.08 2.74 -7.38
N VAL A 40 -6.60 3.84 -6.81
CA VAL A 40 -7.31 4.57 -5.78
C VAL A 40 -8.15 5.67 -6.46
N PRO A 41 -9.45 5.77 -6.16
CA PRO A 41 -10.29 6.88 -6.66
C PRO A 41 -9.63 8.24 -6.35
N ALA A 42 -9.81 9.22 -7.23
CA ALA A 42 -9.20 10.55 -7.08
C ALA A 42 -9.66 11.26 -5.79
N GLU A 43 -10.80 10.85 -5.24
CA GLU A 43 -11.38 11.32 -4.00
C GLU A 43 -10.65 10.83 -2.74
N LEU A 44 -9.75 9.85 -2.87
CA LEU A 44 -8.99 9.27 -1.76
C LEU A 44 -7.49 9.46 -2.01
N ASP A 45 -6.93 10.58 -1.56
CA ASP A 45 -5.50 10.89 -1.75
C ASP A 45 -4.66 10.52 -0.53
N THR A 46 -5.26 10.67 0.66
CA THR A 46 -4.57 10.49 1.93
C THR A 46 -5.36 9.58 2.87
N ILE A 47 -4.70 9.12 3.93
CA ILE A 47 -5.37 8.36 4.99
C ILE A 47 -6.48 9.17 5.70
N ALA A 48 -6.40 10.51 5.66
CA ALA A 48 -7.42 11.39 6.21
C ALA A 48 -8.75 11.31 5.46
N ASP A 49 -8.74 10.78 4.23
CA ASP A 49 -9.93 10.62 3.40
C ASP A 49 -10.67 9.29 3.66
N LEU A 50 -10.14 8.40 4.50
CA LEU A 50 -10.79 7.13 4.84
C LEU A 50 -12.22 7.26 5.40
N PRO A 51 -12.59 8.30 6.19
CA PRO A 51 -13.98 8.50 6.61
C PRO A 51 -14.98 8.63 5.43
N ARG A 52 -14.53 9.06 4.24
CA ARG A 52 -15.40 9.14 3.05
C ARG A 52 -15.88 7.75 2.61
N LEU A 53 -15.13 6.69 2.92
CA LEU A 53 -15.55 5.32 2.67
C LEU A 53 -16.69 4.90 3.60
N SER A 54 -16.63 5.26 4.89
CA SER A 54 -17.73 4.98 5.81
C SER A 54 -19.00 5.73 5.42
N ASP A 55 -18.88 6.99 4.99
CA ASP A 55 -20.03 7.76 4.50
C ASP A 55 -20.67 7.09 3.28
N ALA A 56 -19.87 6.67 2.30
CA ALA A 56 -20.37 5.98 1.12
C ALA A 56 -21.05 4.63 1.43
N LEU A 57 -20.57 3.91 2.45
CA LEU A 57 -21.19 2.66 2.90
C LEU A 57 -22.54 2.92 3.59
N ALA A 58 -22.64 3.97 4.40
CA ALA A 58 -23.90 4.38 5.01
C ALA A 58 -24.94 4.76 3.93
N ASP A 59 -24.52 5.51 2.91
CA ASP A 59 -25.37 5.87 1.76
C ASP A 59 -25.87 4.63 0.99
N TRP A 60 -25.09 3.54 1.00
CA TRP A 60 -25.45 2.26 0.40
C TRP A 60 -26.34 1.39 1.30
N GLY A 61 -26.69 1.86 2.51
CA GLY A 61 -27.61 1.19 3.43
C GLY A 61 -26.95 0.18 4.37
N TYR A 62 -25.62 0.22 4.52
CA TYR A 62 -24.95 -0.54 5.58
C TYR A 62 -25.22 0.09 6.94
N ASP A 63 -25.44 -0.73 7.97
CA ASP A 63 -25.55 -0.27 9.35
C ASP A 63 -24.18 -0.01 9.98
N ASP A 64 -24.18 0.68 11.12
CA ASP A 64 -22.94 1.05 11.83
C ASP A 64 -22.11 -0.17 12.25
N GLU A 65 -22.76 -1.30 12.54
CA GLU A 65 -22.10 -2.55 12.89
C GLU A 65 -21.32 -3.11 11.69
N ALA A 66 -21.95 -3.17 10.51
CA ALA A 66 -21.31 -3.63 9.29
C ALA A 66 -20.21 -2.67 8.84
N ILE A 67 -20.42 -1.36 8.97
CA ILE A 67 -19.40 -0.35 8.65
C ILE A 67 -18.18 -0.54 9.57
N GLY A 68 -18.37 -0.66 10.89
CA GLY A 68 -17.28 -0.94 11.83
C GLY A 68 -16.54 -2.24 11.50
N ALA A 69 -17.30 -3.28 11.16
CA ALA A 69 -16.76 -4.56 10.74
C ALA A 69 -15.83 -4.43 9.52
N ILE A 70 -16.23 -3.68 8.50
CA ILE A 70 -15.46 -3.43 7.27
C ILE A 70 -14.25 -2.54 7.56
N MET A 71 -14.46 -1.45 8.29
CA MET A 71 -13.43 -0.41 8.54
C MET A 71 -12.27 -0.90 9.42
N GLY A 72 -12.44 -2.01 10.16
CA GLY A 72 -11.28 -2.62 10.82
C GLY A 72 -11.55 -3.80 11.73
N GLU A 73 -12.77 -3.99 12.24
CA GLU A 73 -12.98 -5.01 13.28
C GLU A 73 -12.77 -6.44 12.77
N ASN A 74 -13.15 -6.71 11.51
CA ASN A 74 -12.87 -7.99 10.86
C ASN A 74 -11.37 -8.29 10.81
N TRP A 75 -10.57 -7.28 10.45
CA TRP A 75 -9.11 -7.40 10.40
C TRP A 75 -8.52 -7.58 11.78
N LEU A 76 -8.95 -6.80 12.78
CA LEU A 76 -8.50 -6.95 14.16
C LEU A 76 -8.80 -8.34 14.70
N ARG A 77 -9.97 -8.91 14.40
CA ARG A 77 -10.32 -10.28 14.77
C ARG A 77 -9.37 -11.30 14.14
N LEU A 78 -9.06 -11.17 12.86
CA LEU A 78 -8.11 -12.04 12.17
C LEU A 78 -6.69 -11.90 12.74
N LEU A 79 -6.21 -10.67 12.88
CA LEU A 79 -4.86 -10.39 13.36
C LEU A 79 -4.67 -10.90 14.78
N ARG A 80 -5.62 -10.67 15.69
CA ARG A 80 -5.56 -11.21 17.06
C ARG A 80 -5.51 -12.74 17.08
N ARG A 81 -6.23 -13.42 16.17
CA ARG A 81 -6.18 -14.87 16.04
C ARG A 81 -4.81 -15.34 15.55
N ALA A 82 -4.25 -14.67 14.54
CA ALA A 82 -2.97 -15.04 13.94
C ALA A 82 -1.78 -14.73 14.87
N THR A 83 -1.81 -13.60 15.58
CA THR A 83 -0.68 -13.17 16.43
C THR A 83 -0.66 -13.88 17.77
N ARG A 84 -1.81 -14.22 18.38
CA ARG A 84 -1.84 -15.03 19.61
C ARG A 84 -1.21 -16.40 19.44
N ALA A 85 -1.29 -16.99 18.24
CA ALA A 85 -0.68 -18.28 17.97
C ALA A 85 0.86 -18.21 17.89
N ASN A 86 1.43 -17.08 17.46
CA ASN A 86 2.82 -17.03 17.00
C ASN A 86 3.70 -15.97 17.69
N TRP A 87 3.16 -15.04 18.48
CA TRP A 87 3.98 -13.99 19.13
C TRP A 87 4.92 -14.54 20.23
N GLY A 88 4.67 -15.74 20.75
CA GLY A 88 5.60 -16.46 21.65
C GLY A 88 6.75 -17.18 20.94
N GLN A 89 6.74 -17.29 19.61
CA GLN A 89 7.76 -18.01 18.83
C GLN A 89 8.83 -17.11 18.21
N VAL A 90 8.63 -15.79 18.19
CA VAL A 90 9.56 -14.81 17.58
C VAL A 90 10.60 -14.30 18.58
N SER A 91 10.57 -14.78 19.83
CA SER A 91 11.46 -14.35 20.91
C SER A 91 12.33 -15.47 21.49
N ALA A 92 12.52 -16.58 20.76
CA ALA A 92 13.41 -17.68 21.14
C ALA A 92 14.71 -17.67 20.31
#